data_AF-A0ABD5DFB7-F1
#
_entry.id   AF-A0ABD5DFB7-F1
#
_cell.length_a   1.000
_cell.length_b   1.000
_cell.length_c   1.000
_cell.angle_alpha   90.00
_cell.angle_beta   90.00
_cell.angle_gamma   90.00
#
_symmetry.space_group_name_H-M   'P 1'
#
loop_
_entity.id
_entity.type
_entity.pdbx_description
1 polymer ?
#
loop_
_entity_poly.entity_id
_entity_poly.type
_entity_poly.pdbx_seq_one_letter_code
_entity_poly.pdbx_strand_id
1 'polypeptide(L)'
;VLADGLIDASAQKPELIIDAATLTGAAKTALGNDYHALFSFDDALANRLLASAQAENEAFWRLPLAEFHRNQLPSNFADLNNTGSAAYPAGASTAAGFLSHFVENYHQGWLHID
;
A
#
# COMPACT_ATOMS: atom_id res chain seq x y z
N VAL A 1 -0.72 -13.54 1.70
CA VAL A 1 -0.34 -14.01 0.36
C VAL A 1 0.47 -12.97 -0.41
N LEU A 2 0.03 -11.70 -0.49
CA LEU A 2 0.82 -10.66 -1.18
C LEU A 2 2.27 -10.55 -0.67
N ALA A 3 2.50 -10.71 0.63
CA ALA A 3 3.84 -10.70 1.22
C ALA A 3 4.81 -11.64 0.47
N ASP A 4 4.43 -12.88 0.19
CA ASP A 4 5.28 -13.84 -0.54
C ASP A 4 5.55 -13.38 -1.98
N GLY A 5 4.52 -12.88 -2.66
CA GLY A 5 4.66 -12.35 -4.02
C GLY A 5 5.52 -11.08 -4.09
N LEU A 6 5.44 -10.21 -3.08
CA LEU A 6 6.25 -9.00 -2.97
C LEU A 6 7.73 -9.33 -2.69
N ILE A 7 7.99 -10.36 -1.87
CA ILE A 7 9.36 -10.90 -1.68
C ILE A 7 9.92 -11.37 -3.03
N ASP A 8 9.17 -12.19 -3.77
CA ASP A 8 9.60 -12.70 -5.08
C ASP A 8 9.81 -11.57 -6.10
N ALA A 9 8.91 -10.57 -6.12
CA ALA A 9 9.04 -9.40 -6.98
C ALA A 9 10.27 -8.57 -6.62
N SER A 10 10.50 -8.32 -5.33
CA SER A 10 11.66 -7.57 -4.84
C SER A 10 12.98 -8.27 -5.17
N ALA A 11 13.02 -9.61 -5.12
CA ALA A 11 14.20 -10.40 -5.46
C ALA A 11 14.66 -10.21 -6.92
N GLN A 12 13.76 -9.82 -7.83
CA GLN A 12 14.10 -9.51 -9.23
C GLN A 12 14.79 -8.16 -9.40
N LYS A 13 14.84 -7.32 -8.35
CA LYS A 13 15.35 -5.94 -8.40
C LYS A 13 14.79 -5.13 -9.59
N PRO A 14 13.46 -5.12 -9.80
CA PRO A 14 12.86 -4.39 -10.91
C PRO A 14 12.96 -2.88 -10.67
N GLU A 15 12.79 -2.10 -11.74
CA GLU A 15 12.63 -0.65 -11.63
C GLU A 15 11.31 -0.26 -10.94
N LEU A 16 10.28 -1.10 -11.09
CA LEU A 16 8.92 -0.84 -10.65
C LEU A 16 8.22 -2.11 -10.20
N ILE A 17 7.58 -2.06 -9.03
CA ILE A 17 6.66 -3.05 -8.48
C ILE A 17 5.28 -2.39 -8.34
N ILE A 18 4.27 -3.03 -8.92
CA ILE A 18 2.86 -2.65 -8.72
C ILE A 18 2.13 -3.89 -8.21
N ASP A 19 1.50 -3.78 -7.05
CA ASP A 19 0.58 -4.79 -6.56
C ASP A 19 -0.85 -4.22 -6.43
N ALA A 20 -1.83 -5.10 -6.62
CA ALA A 20 -3.25 -4.75 -6.59
C ALA A 20 -4.03 -5.84 -5.85
N ALA A 21 -4.89 -5.45 -4.91
CA ALA A 21 -5.74 -6.39 -4.19
C ALA A 21 -6.95 -5.69 -3.58
N THR A 22 -8.12 -6.33 -3.63
CA THR A 22 -9.34 -5.91 -2.91
C THR A 22 -9.19 -6.16 -1.40
N LEU A 23 -8.26 -5.44 -0.78
CA LEU A 23 -7.63 -5.84 0.48
C LEU A 23 -8.45 -5.43 1.69
N THR A 24 -8.97 -4.19 1.73
CA THR A 24 -9.62 -3.67 2.92
C THR A 24 -11.02 -3.08 2.67
N GLY A 25 -11.91 -3.24 3.66
CA GLY A 25 -13.15 -2.46 3.71
C GLY A 25 -12.92 -0.98 4.04
N ALA A 26 -11.75 -0.63 4.58
CA ALA A 26 -11.38 0.72 4.96
C ALA A 26 -11.17 1.63 3.75
N ALA A 27 -10.56 1.13 2.66
CA ALA A 27 -10.44 1.85 1.40
C ALA A 27 -11.82 2.27 0.86
N LYS A 28 -12.79 1.33 0.85
CA LYS A 28 -14.17 1.62 0.45
C LYS A 28 -14.89 2.60 1.37
N THR A 29 -14.57 2.58 2.67
CA THR A 29 -15.13 3.55 3.62
C THR A 29 -14.58 4.96 3.36
N ALA A 30 -13.32 5.07 2.93
CA ALA A 30 -12.68 6.34 2.62
C ALA A 30 -13.09 6.91 1.25
N LEU A 31 -13.22 6.06 0.23
CA LEU A 31 -13.33 6.47 -1.17
C LEU A 31 -14.63 6.05 -1.86
N GLY A 32 -15.51 5.30 -1.18
CA GLY A 32 -16.65 4.65 -1.81
C GLY A 32 -16.21 3.52 -2.73
N ASN A 33 -17.00 3.27 -3.77
CA ASN A 33 -16.59 2.39 -4.88
C ASN A 33 -16.16 3.20 -6.11
N ASP A 34 -15.98 4.51 -5.93
CA ASP A 34 -15.82 5.48 -7.00
C ASP A 34 -14.35 5.70 -7.38
N TYR A 35 -13.41 5.36 -6.49
CA TYR A 35 -11.96 5.48 -6.72
C TYR A 35 -11.21 4.25 -6.17
N HIS A 36 -10.14 3.85 -6.86
CA HIS A 36 -9.11 2.96 -6.31
C HIS A 36 -8.20 3.72 -5.33
N ALA A 37 -7.79 3.07 -4.24
CA ALA A 37 -6.88 3.66 -3.27
C ALA A 37 -5.41 3.41 -3.67
N LEU A 38 -4.69 4.50 -3.94
CA LEU A 38 -3.26 4.46 -4.25
C LEU A 38 -2.42 4.71 -2.99
N PHE A 39 -1.44 3.84 -2.74
CA PHE A 39 -0.44 4.00 -1.69
C PHE A 39 0.97 3.90 -2.25
N SER A 40 1.87 4.80 -1.81
CA SER A 40 3.29 4.75 -2.12
C SER A 40 4.08 5.71 -1.24
N PHE A 41 5.34 5.38 -0.96
CA PHE A 41 6.34 6.29 -0.43
C PHE A 41 6.99 7.17 -1.52
N ASP A 42 6.89 6.76 -2.80
CA ASP A 42 7.49 7.44 -3.94
C ASP A 42 6.50 8.42 -4.56
N ASP A 43 6.64 9.70 -4.21
CA ASP A 43 5.77 10.78 -4.69
C ASP A 43 5.82 10.94 -6.22
N ALA A 44 6.99 10.79 -6.83
CA ALA A 44 7.15 10.96 -8.26
C ALA A 44 6.41 9.84 -9.01
N LEU A 45 6.54 8.61 -8.54
CA LEU A 45 5.86 7.45 -9.10
C LEU A 45 4.34 7.49 -8.88
N ALA A 46 3.89 7.89 -7.69
CA ALA A 46 2.47 8.05 -7.41
C ALA A 46 1.82 9.09 -8.35
N ASN A 47 2.48 10.22 -8.57
CA ASN A 47 2.01 11.24 -9.50
C ASN A 47 1.99 10.76 -10.96
N ARG A 48 2.95 9.92 -11.36
CA ARG A 48 2.93 9.27 -12.69
C ARG A 48 1.70 8.39 -12.85
N LEU A 49 1.35 7.58 -11.85
CA LEU A 49 0.13 6.75 -11.92
C LEU A 49 -1.13 7.62 -11.99
N LEU A 50 -1.24 8.67 -11.17
CA LEU A 50 -2.41 9.56 -11.20
C LEU A 50 -2.56 10.28 -12.55
N ALA A 51 -1.45 10.66 -13.19
CA ALA A 51 -1.47 11.22 -14.53
C ALA A 51 -1.95 10.18 -15.57
N SER A 52 -1.49 8.93 -15.47
CA SER A 52 -1.99 7.83 -16.31
C SER A 52 -3.48 7.57 -16.09
N ALA A 53 -3.94 7.50 -14.85
CA ALA A 53 -5.35 7.32 -14.52
C ALA A 53 -6.23 8.42 -15.15
N GLN A 54 -5.78 9.68 -15.08
CA GLN A 54 -6.48 10.79 -15.72
C GLN A 54 -6.53 10.65 -17.26
N ALA A 55 -5.43 10.23 -17.89
CA ALA A 55 -5.37 10.04 -19.34
C ALA A 55 -6.26 8.89 -19.83
N GLU A 56 -6.37 7.82 -19.04
CA GLU A 56 -7.16 6.63 -19.34
C GLU A 56 -8.61 6.70 -18.81
N ASN A 57 -9.00 7.82 -18.20
CA ASN A 57 -10.32 8.04 -17.63
C ASN A 57 -10.69 6.99 -16.55
N GLU A 58 -9.72 6.64 -15.71
CA GLU A 58 -9.89 5.78 -14.52
C GLU A 58 -9.73 6.60 -13.24
N ALA A 59 -10.50 6.25 -12.20
CA ALA A 59 -10.56 7.00 -10.97
C ALA A 59 -9.63 6.42 -9.90
N PHE A 60 -8.61 7.19 -9.52
CA PHE A 60 -7.68 6.86 -8.44
C PHE A 60 -7.58 8.02 -7.45
N TRP A 61 -7.45 7.71 -6.16
CA TRP A 61 -7.16 8.70 -5.13
C TRP A 61 -6.03 8.21 -4.24
N ARG A 62 -5.05 9.08 -3.98
CA ARG A 62 -3.91 8.74 -3.13
C ARG A 62 -4.29 8.87 -1.65
N LEU A 63 -4.11 7.79 -0.90
CA LEU A 63 -4.27 7.76 0.55
C LEU A 63 -2.91 7.78 1.27
N PRO A 64 -2.86 8.17 2.55
CA PRO A 64 -1.60 8.32 3.26
C PRO A 64 -0.88 6.98 3.48
N LEU A 65 0.42 6.94 3.14
CA LEU A 65 1.39 5.93 3.57
C LEU A 65 2.66 6.67 4.02
N ALA A 66 3.21 6.29 5.15
CA ALA A 66 4.32 6.98 5.81
C ALA A 66 4.98 6.04 6.81
N GLU A 67 6.20 6.36 7.24
CA GLU A 67 7.04 5.51 8.11
C GLU A 67 6.31 5.02 9.36
N PHE A 68 5.55 5.89 10.02
CA PHE A 68 4.86 5.51 11.25
C PHE A 68 3.82 4.42 11.03
N HIS A 69 3.22 4.29 9.85
CA HIS A 69 2.24 3.23 9.54
C HIS A 69 2.86 1.84 9.60
N ARG A 70 4.18 1.70 9.32
CA ARG A 70 4.92 0.43 9.43
C ARG A 70 4.92 -0.13 10.85
N ASN A 71 4.78 0.75 11.85
CA ASN A 71 4.83 0.42 13.28
C ASN A 71 3.43 0.35 13.93
N GLN A 72 2.35 0.50 13.15
CA GLN A 72 0.98 0.51 13.66
C GLN A 72 0.33 -0.88 13.76
N LEU A 73 1.13 -1.96 13.59
CA LEU A 73 0.67 -3.34 13.72
C LEU A 73 1.46 -4.10 14.82
N PRO A 74 1.33 -3.70 16.10
CA PRO A 74 2.07 -4.31 17.19
C PRO A 74 1.59 -5.74 17.46
N SER A 75 2.54 -6.63 17.75
CA SER A 75 2.30 -8.00 18.24
C SER A 75 3.09 -8.24 19.52
N ASN A 76 2.50 -8.98 20.46
CA ASN A 76 3.18 -9.37 21.70
C ASN A 76 4.08 -10.60 21.53
N PHE A 77 4.00 -11.30 20.39
CA PHE A 77 4.59 -12.62 20.19
C PHE A 77 5.37 -12.77 18.88
N ALA A 78 5.34 -11.77 18.01
CA ALA A 78 6.02 -11.76 16.71
C ALA A 78 6.44 -10.34 16.35
N ASP A 79 7.29 -10.20 15.34
CA ASP A 79 7.77 -8.89 14.89
C ASP A 79 6.63 -8.00 14.38
N LEU A 80 5.63 -8.59 13.73
CA LEU A 80 4.48 -7.88 13.15
C LEU A 80 3.17 -8.62 13.46
N ASN A 81 2.11 -7.84 13.63
CA ASN A 81 0.74 -8.33 13.56
C ASN A 81 0.20 -8.19 12.12
N ASN A 82 -0.73 -9.04 11.71
CA ASN A 82 -1.40 -8.93 10.40
C ASN A 82 -2.73 -8.17 10.47
N THR A 83 -3.09 -7.63 11.64
CA THR A 83 -4.28 -6.81 11.84
C THR A 83 -3.94 -5.54 12.64
N GLY A 84 -4.73 -4.48 12.43
CA GLY A 84 -4.62 -3.22 13.16
C GLY A 84 -5.20 -3.29 14.58
N SER A 85 -5.06 -2.19 15.32
CA SER A 85 -5.61 -2.04 16.67
C SER A 85 -6.56 -0.84 16.77
N ALA A 86 -7.32 -0.73 17.86
CA ALA A 86 -8.22 0.41 18.07
C ALA A 86 -7.50 1.77 18.10
N ALA A 87 -6.21 1.80 18.47
CA ALA A 87 -5.40 3.01 18.46
C ALA A 87 -5.02 3.46 17.03
N TYR A 88 -5.04 2.54 16.06
CA TYR A 88 -4.65 2.78 14.67
C TYR A 88 -5.75 2.28 13.71
N PRO A 89 -6.89 3.00 13.61
CA PRO A 89 -8.06 2.53 12.87
C PRO A 89 -7.95 2.73 11.35
N ALA A 90 -6.85 3.30 10.84
CA ALA A 90 -6.63 3.56 9.42
C ALA A 90 -6.26 2.28 8.65
N GLY A 91 -7.22 1.34 8.55
CA GLY A 91 -7.01 -0.03 8.09
C GLY A 91 -6.25 -0.14 6.77
N ALA A 92 -6.60 0.66 5.77
CA ALA A 92 -5.94 0.67 4.46
C ALA A 92 -4.47 1.14 4.56
N SER A 93 -4.21 2.24 5.27
CA SER A 93 -2.84 2.73 5.50
C SER A 93 -2.00 1.77 6.34
N THR A 94 -2.58 1.11 7.35
CA THR A 94 -1.87 0.09 8.13
C THR A 94 -1.59 -1.17 7.31
N ALA A 95 -2.51 -1.58 6.43
CA ALA A 95 -2.29 -2.71 5.53
C ALA A 95 -1.17 -2.41 4.52
N ALA A 96 -1.16 -1.22 3.93
CA ALA A 96 -0.05 -0.76 3.09
C ALA A 96 1.27 -0.69 3.88
N GLY A 97 1.23 -0.21 5.13
CA GLY A 97 2.38 -0.25 6.05
C GLY A 97 2.90 -1.67 6.30
N PHE A 98 2.00 -2.64 6.50
CA PHE A 98 2.33 -4.06 6.61
C PHE A 98 3.02 -4.59 5.33
N LEU A 99 2.44 -4.33 4.15
CA LEU A 99 2.98 -4.79 2.87
C LEU A 99 4.39 -4.23 2.60
N SER A 100 4.66 -3.00 3.04
CA SER A 100 5.97 -2.37 2.85
C SER A 100 7.13 -3.08 3.58
N HIS A 101 6.86 -3.97 4.55
CA HIS A 101 7.90 -4.81 5.17
C HIS A 101 8.41 -5.91 4.24
N PHE A 102 7.68 -6.20 3.16
CA PHE A 102 7.98 -7.28 2.22
C PHE A 102 8.52 -6.78 0.88
N VAL A 103 8.86 -5.49 0.79
CA VAL A 103 9.50 -4.86 -0.37
C VAL A 103 10.85 -4.29 0.10
N GLU A 104 11.97 -4.73 -0.48
CA GLU A 104 13.31 -4.38 -0.01
C GLU A 104 13.58 -2.87 -0.09
N ASN A 105 13.24 -2.25 -1.24
CA ASN A 105 13.40 -0.81 -1.48
C ASN A 105 12.06 -0.06 -1.42
N TYR A 106 11.20 -0.35 -0.43
CA TYR A 106 9.82 0.16 -0.34
C TYR A 106 9.64 1.70 -0.43
N HIS A 107 10.70 2.49 -0.26
CA HIS A 107 10.69 3.95 -0.46
C HIS A 107 10.63 4.40 -1.93
N GLN A 108 11.03 3.53 -2.87
CA GLN A 108 11.23 3.87 -4.28
C GLN A 108 10.66 2.76 -5.16
N GLY A 109 10.02 3.11 -6.28
CA GLY A 109 9.65 2.11 -7.27
C GLY A 109 8.54 1.14 -6.85
N TRP A 110 7.74 1.44 -5.83
CA TRP A 110 6.63 0.57 -5.38
C TRP A 110 5.30 1.31 -5.27
N LEU A 111 4.25 0.73 -5.85
CA LEU A 111 2.86 1.18 -5.74
C LEU A 111 1.99 0.03 -5.23
N HIS A 112 1.16 0.32 -4.23
CA HIS A 112 0.09 -0.57 -3.78
C HIS A 112 -1.27 0.04 -4.15
N ILE A 113 -2.14 -0.79 -4.72
CA ILE A 113 -3.53 -0.44 -5.06
C ILE A 113 -4.46 -1.33 -4.24
N ASP A 114 -5.26 -0.71 -3.36
CA ASP A 114 -6.33 -1.37 -2.58
C ASP A 114 -7.69 -1.22 -3.30
#